data_AF-A0A1Y2IST7-F1
#
_entry.id   AF-A0A1Y2IST7-F1
#
_cell.length_a   1.000
_cell.length_b   1.000
_cell.length_c   1.000
_cell.angle_alpha   90.00
_cell.angle_beta   90.00
_cell.angle_gamma   90.00
#
_symmetry.space_group_name_H-M   'P 1'
#
loop_
_entity.id
_entity.type
_entity.pdbx_description
1 polymer ?
#
loop_
_entity_poly.entity_id
_entity_poly.type
_entity_poly.pdbx_seq_one_letter_code
_entity_poly.pdbx_strand_id
1 'polypeptide(L)'
;MILGTETSALSCDVIDNSDPHILYEGSWTQVIGSAADYRSTLAFSNESQATATFQFTGTSVAVYGAIKPVGTWHMASTYLLDALPSGAYEPPSVVPSEQHHVLFYASGQLANGPHTLVIENMGEQFWLDYIVVGGQGDGLAVSCSATASLSSSQPAVSAPSPSRSVDRQSVPSGRNSSSSVMQASSVSLASVTASSMNASSAASGTTSKSNDARPPAIVTRLPRP
;
A
#
# COMPACT_ATOMS: atom_id res chain seq x y z
N MET A 1 -15.47 -20.95 47.67
CA MET A 1 -14.35 -20.33 46.93
C MET A 1 -14.65 -20.56 45.45
N ILE A 2 -15.35 -19.61 44.82
CA ILE A 2 -15.68 -19.71 43.39
C ILE A 2 -14.49 -19.07 42.67
N LEU A 3 -13.69 -19.90 42.01
CA LEU A 3 -12.64 -19.43 41.12
C LEU A 3 -13.33 -18.80 39.92
N GLY A 4 -13.20 -17.48 39.77
CA GLY A 4 -13.67 -16.77 38.58
C GLY A 4 -12.92 -17.29 37.36
N THR A 5 -13.67 -17.76 36.36
CA THR A 5 -13.13 -17.97 35.03
C THR A 5 -12.98 -16.59 34.39
N GLU A 6 -11.75 -16.07 34.37
CA GLU A 6 -11.40 -14.94 33.50
C GLU A 6 -11.53 -15.44 32.05
N THR A 7 -12.67 -15.20 31.42
CA THR A 7 -12.86 -15.43 29.98
C THR A 7 -11.95 -14.45 29.26
N SER A 8 -10.87 -14.95 28.63
CA SER A 8 -9.91 -14.09 27.95
C SER A 8 -10.50 -13.72 26.60
N ALA A 9 -11.14 -12.55 26.54
CA ALA A 9 -11.75 -12.04 25.33
C ALA A 9 -10.70 -11.87 24.21
N LEU A 10 -11.11 -12.13 22.96
CA LEU A 10 -10.31 -11.85 21.77
C LEU A 10 -9.88 -10.37 21.79
N SER A 11 -8.57 -10.09 21.82
CA SER A 11 -8.03 -8.72 21.78
C SER A 11 -7.47 -8.39 20.40
N CYS A 12 -7.90 -7.26 19.84
CA CYS A 12 -7.26 -6.62 18.71
C CYS A 12 -6.80 -5.26 19.18
N ASP A 13 -5.49 -5.02 19.14
CA ASP A 13 -4.89 -3.75 19.56
C ASP A 13 -4.61 -2.90 18.32
N VAL A 14 -5.09 -1.65 18.36
CA VAL A 14 -4.86 -0.68 17.29
C VAL A 14 -3.74 0.27 17.72
N ILE A 15 -2.66 0.26 16.95
CA ILE A 15 -1.44 1.02 17.19
C ILE A 15 -1.39 2.16 16.19
N ASP A 16 -1.48 3.38 16.71
CA ASP A 16 -1.45 4.60 15.90
C ASP A 16 -0.09 4.79 15.22
N ASN A 17 -0.05 5.43 14.04
CA ASN A 17 1.23 5.77 13.38
C ASN A 17 2.15 6.63 14.25
N SER A 18 1.62 7.39 15.22
CA SER A 18 2.42 8.23 16.12
C SER A 18 2.93 7.47 17.36
N ASP A 19 2.67 6.17 17.48
CA ASP A 19 3.16 5.35 18.58
C ASP A 19 4.71 5.34 18.62
N PRO A 20 5.34 5.64 19.77
CA PRO A 20 6.78 5.75 19.88
C PRO A 20 7.53 4.42 19.71
N HIS A 21 6.83 3.27 19.70
CA HIS A 21 7.44 1.97 19.41
C HIS A 21 7.58 1.68 17.91
N ILE A 22 7.02 2.53 17.04
CA ILE A 22 7.27 2.48 15.60
C ILE A 22 8.54 3.28 15.31
N LEU A 23 9.58 2.58 14.86
CA LEU A 23 10.88 3.17 14.52
C LEU A 23 10.92 3.52 13.05
N TYR A 24 10.96 4.81 12.75
CA TYR A 24 11.01 5.34 11.39
C TYR A 24 12.46 5.62 10.96
N GLU A 25 12.86 5.11 9.80
CA GLU A 25 14.14 5.43 9.15
C GLU A 25 13.91 6.02 7.75
N GLY A 26 14.71 7.03 7.39
CA GLY A 26 14.49 7.87 6.22
C GLY A 26 13.60 9.10 6.50
N SER A 27 13.09 9.70 5.45
CA SER A 27 12.35 10.98 5.47
C SER A 27 10.87 10.74 5.77
N TRP A 28 10.54 10.69 7.06
CA TRP A 28 9.16 10.62 7.54
C TRP A 28 8.69 11.94 8.11
N THR A 29 7.47 12.32 7.78
CA THR A 29 6.77 13.48 8.34
C THR A 29 5.52 13.01 9.06
N GLN A 30 5.36 13.39 10.32
CA GLN A 30 4.09 13.21 11.04
C GLN A 30 3.14 14.34 10.62
N VAL A 31 1.97 13.97 10.12
CA VAL A 31 1.00 14.88 9.51
C VAL A 31 -0.26 14.90 10.36
N ILE A 32 -0.83 16.09 10.55
CA ILE A 32 -2.19 16.24 11.07
C ILE A 32 -3.13 15.83 9.93
N GLY A 33 -3.76 14.67 10.08
CA GLY A 33 -4.72 14.12 9.14
C GLY A 33 -6.09 14.79 9.23
N SER A 34 -7.04 14.19 8.52
CA SER A 34 -8.45 14.52 8.56
C SER A 34 -9.18 13.75 9.67
N ALA A 35 -10.44 14.09 9.92
CA ALA A 35 -11.31 13.30 10.81
C ALA A 35 -11.57 11.87 10.30
N ALA A 36 -11.25 11.59 9.03
CA ALA A 36 -11.36 10.26 8.44
C ALA A 36 -10.12 9.39 8.68
N ASP A 37 -8.96 9.94 9.06
CA ASP A 37 -7.77 9.17 9.42
C ASP A 37 -7.87 8.71 10.90
N TYR A 38 -7.27 7.57 11.26
CA TYR A 38 -7.28 7.12 12.65
C TYR A 38 -6.59 8.17 13.54
N ARG A 39 -7.31 8.59 14.58
CA ARG A 39 -6.93 9.70 15.49
C ARG A 39 -6.51 11.00 14.79
N SER A 40 -6.90 11.17 13.52
CA SER A 40 -6.50 12.31 12.69
C SER A 40 -4.99 12.51 12.60
N THR A 41 -4.24 11.42 12.53
CA THR A 41 -2.78 11.41 12.35
C THR A 41 -2.40 10.54 11.17
N LEU A 42 -1.28 10.87 10.53
CA LEU A 42 -0.66 10.01 9.52
C LEU A 42 0.87 10.17 9.58
N ALA A 43 1.60 9.11 9.25
CA ALA A 43 3.02 9.20 8.94
C ALA A 43 3.19 9.12 7.42
N PHE A 44 3.80 10.16 6.84
CA PHE A 44 4.02 10.30 5.41
C PHE A 44 5.49 10.15 5.07
N SER A 45 5.80 9.40 4.02
CA SER A 45 7.11 9.40 3.37
C SER A 45 6.96 9.49 1.86
N ASN A 46 7.84 10.26 1.23
CA ASN A 46 8.06 10.30 -0.21
C ASN A 46 9.46 9.81 -0.61
N GLU A 47 10.20 9.24 0.34
CA GLU A 47 11.51 8.64 0.10
C GLU A 47 11.32 7.14 -0.12
N SER A 48 11.67 6.67 -1.32
CA SER A 48 11.75 5.23 -1.60
C SER A 48 12.81 4.60 -0.69
N GLN A 49 12.54 3.38 -0.22
CA GLN A 49 13.31 2.63 0.77
C GLN A 49 13.26 3.18 2.21
N ALA A 50 12.47 4.23 2.48
CA ALA A 50 12.18 4.64 3.86
C ALA A 50 11.40 3.53 4.57
N THR A 51 11.76 3.25 5.82
CA THR A 51 11.19 2.14 6.59
C THR A 51 10.47 2.59 7.84
N ALA A 52 9.46 1.80 8.25
CA ALA A 52 8.85 1.84 9.56
C ALA A 52 8.94 0.43 10.17
N THR A 53 9.66 0.29 11.28
CA THR A 53 9.88 -0.98 11.96
C THR A 53 9.06 -1.03 13.23
N PHE A 54 8.31 -2.11 13.42
CA PHE A 54 7.44 -2.30 14.57
C PHE A 54 7.61 -3.71 15.15
N GLN A 55 7.94 -3.77 16.43
CA GLN A 55 8.03 -5.02 17.19
C GLN A 55 6.74 -5.22 17.97
N PHE A 56 6.15 -6.41 17.87
CA PHE A 56 4.89 -6.73 18.54
C PHE A 56 4.92 -8.14 19.13
N THR A 57 4.03 -8.41 20.07
CA THR A 57 3.74 -9.77 20.53
C THR A 57 2.29 -10.08 20.18
N GLY A 58 2.04 -11.10 19.39
CA GLY A 58 0.69 -11.41 18.93
C GLY A 58 0.63 -12.59 17.97
N THR A 59 -0.54 -12.77 17.36
CA THR A 59 -0.85 -13.88 16.46
C THR A 59 -1.25 -13.41 15.06
N SER A 60 -1.32 -12.10 14.82
CA SER A 60 -1.45 -11.50 13.49
C SER A 60 -1.05 -10.03 13.54
N VAL A 61 -0.69 -9.48 12.39
CA VAL A 61 -0.50 -8.05 12.20
C VAL A 61 -1.08 -7.61 10.86
N ALA A 62 -1.69 -6.42 10.83
CA ALA A 62 -2.20 -5.79 9.62
C ALA A 62 -1.80 -4.31 9.57
N VAL A 63 -1.52 -3.81 8.37
CA VAL A 63 -1.12 -2.41 8.13
C VAL A 63 -2.22 -1.72 7.35
N TYR A 64 -2.67 -0.60 7.89
CA TYR A 64 -3.67 0.26 7.28
C TYR A 64 -3.05 1.62 6.93
N GLY A 65 -3.44 2.13 5.77
CA GLY A 65 -2.95 3.40 5.27
C GLY A 65 -4.01 4.19 4.53
N ALA A 66 -3.57 5.31 3.96
CA ALA A 66 -4.39 6.17 3.12
C ALA A 66 -3.88 6.18 1.67
N ILE A 67 -4.80 6.24 0.70
CA ILE A 67 -4.48 6.52 -0.70
C ILE A 67 -4.91 7.95 -0.99
N LYS A 68 -3.94 8.86 -0.98
CA LYS A 68 -4.14 10.30 -1.17
C LYS A 68 -2.82 10.98 -1.55
N PRO A 69 -2.83 12.25 -1.99
CA PRO A 69 -3.99 13.04 -2.42
C PRO A 69 -4.54 12.55 -3.77
N VAL A 70 -5.68 13.10 -4.20
CA VAL A 70 -6.20 12.90 -5.57
C VAL A 70 -5.14 13.34 -6.59
N GLY A 71 -4.90 12.52 -7.61
CA GLY A 71 -3.87 12.77 -8.62
C GLY A 71 -3.31 11.49 -9.24
N THR A 72 -2.10 11.60 -9.77
CA THR A 72 -1.34 10.46 -10.30
C THR A 72 -0.04 10.33 -9.52
N TRP A 73 0.12 9.21 -8.83
CA TRP A 73 1.25 8.96 -7.93
C TRP A 73 1.69 7.51 -8.05
N HIS A 74 3.00 7.26 -8.05
CA HIS A 74 3.48 5.90 -7.90
C HIS A 74 3.54 5.55 -6.41
N MET A 75 2.58 4.76 -5.93
CA MET A 75 2.54 4.25 -4.56
C MET A 75 2.88 2.76 -4.60
N ALA A 76 3.80 2.32 -3.76
CA ALA A 76 4.13 0.91 -3.61
C ALA A 76 4.73 0.69 -2.23
N SER A 77 4.53 -0.49 -1.66
CA SER A 77 5.14 -0.87 -0.38
C SER A 77 5.42 -2.35 -0.31
N THR A 78 6.44 -2.71 0.46
CA THR A 78 6.86 -4.09 0.73
C THR A 78 6.92 -4.33 2.23
N TYR A 79 6.74 -5.60 2.61
CA TYR A 79 6.63 -6.01 4.01
C TYR A 79 7.57 -7.17 4.29
N LEU A 80 8.40 -7.04 5.31
CA LEU A 80 9.17 -8.13 5.88
C LEU A 80 8.61 -8.47 7.25
N LEU A 81 8.32 -9.75 7.47
CA LEU A 81 7.93 -10.28 8.77
C LEU A 81 9.02 -11.23 9.24
N ASP A 82 9.60 -10.97 10.41
CA ASP A 82 10.70 -11.72 11.00
C ASP A 82 11.89 -11.90 10.02
N ALA A 83 12.25 -10.79 9.36
CA ALA A 83 13.30 -10.70 8.32
C ALA A 83 13.04 -11.55 7.05
N LEU A 84 11.81 -12.03 6.85
CA LEU A 84 11.40 -12.74 5.64
C LEU A 84 10.40 -11.89 4.83
N PRO A 85 10.53 -11.82 3.50
CA PRO A 85 9.52 -11.18 2.65
C PRO A 85 8.15 -11.81 2.87
N SER A 86 7.14 -10.98 3.16
CA SER A 86 5.79 -11.45 3.50
C SER A 86 4.69 -10.90 2.59
N GLY A 87 4.92 -9.78 1.91
CA GLY A 87 3.95 -9.26 0.96
C GLY A 87 4.38 -7.93 0.34
N ALA A 88 3.54 -7.45 -0.57
CA ALA A 88 3.66 -6.13 -1.18
C ALA A 88 2.25 -5.58 -1.45
N TYR A 89 2.16 -4.25 -1.55
CA TYR A 89 0.95 -3.54 -1.91
C TYR A 89 1.26 -2.45 -2.93
N GLU A 90 0.55 -2.47 -4.05
CA GLU A 90 0.69 -1.52 -5.15
C GLU A 90 -0.72 -1.17 -5.67
N PRO A 91 -1.30 -0.03 -5.25
CA PRO A 91 -2.57 0.43 -5.79
C PRO A 91 -2.39 1.01 -7.21
N PRO A 92 -3.48 1.19 -7.98
CA PRO A 92 -3.43 1.91 -9.24
C PRO A 92 -2.86 3.33 -9.05
N SER A 93 -1.99 3.78 -9.96
CA SER A 93 -1.34 5.08 -9.83
C SER A 93 -2.30 6.27 -9.91
N VAL A 94 -3.50 6.09 -10.47
CA VAL A 94 -4.52 7.12 -10.53
C VAL A 94 -5.40 7.03 -9.29
N VAL A 95 -5.43 8.11 -8.51
CA VAL A 95 -6.23 8.26 -7.29
C VAL A 95 -7.42 9.17 -7.61
N PRO A 96 -8.62 8.64 -7.89
CA PRO A 96 -9.79 9.46 -8.27
C PRO A 96 -10.45 10.15 -7.07
N SER A 97 -10.25 9.61 -5.87
CA SER A 97 -10.75 10.12 -4.60
C SER A 97 -9.82 9.62 -3.48
N GLU A 98 -9.70 10.40 -2.40
CA GLU A 98 -8.96 9.96 -1.22
C GLU A 98 -9.63 8.74 -0.59
N GLN A 99 -8.82 7.82 -0.08
CA GLN A 99 -9.25 6.61 0.62
C GLN A 99 -8.50 6.53 1.94
N HIS A 100 -9.20 6.13 3.00
CA HIS A 100 -8.68 6.02 4.37
C HIS A 100 -8.95 4.61 4.88
N HIS A 101 -8.22 4.16 5.92
CA HIS A 101 -8.38 2.81 6.48
C HIS A 101 -8.23 1.71 5.42
N VAL A 102 -7.34 1.91 4.44
CA VAL A 102 -7.11 0.93 3.37
C VAL A 102 -6.14 -0.13 3.87
N LEU A 103 -6.55 -1.39 3.82
CA LEU A 103 -5.68 -2.52 4.17
C LEU A 103 -4.58 -2.65 3.11
N PHE A 104 -3.34 -2.35 3.48
CA PHE A 104 -2.19 -2.55 2.61
C PHE A 104 -1.59 -3.94 2.79
N TYR A 105 -1.54 -4.45 4.03
CA TYR A 105 -0.94 -5.74 4.32
C TYR A 105 -1.61 -6.45 5.49
N ALA A 106 -1.64 -7.78 5.43
CA ALA A 106 -2.07 -8.66 6.52
C ALA A 106 -1.17 -9.90 6.54
N SER A 107 -0.64 -10.24 7.72
CA SER A 107 0.23 -11.41 7.89
C SER A 107 -0.49 -12.75 7.79
N GLY A 108 -1.81 -12.75 7.97
CA GLY A 108 -2.54 -13.96 8.33
C GLY A 108 -2.19 -14.43 9.75
N GLN A 109 -2.37 -15.71 10.02
CA GLN A 109 -2.15 -16.29 11.35
C GLN A 109 -0.67 -16.60 11.60
N LEU A 110 -0.18 -16.14 12.75
CA LEU A 110 1.16 -16.34 13.26
C LEU A 110 1.12 -17.17 14.55
N ALA A 111 2.26 -17.78 14.90
CA ALA A 111 2.42 -18.35 16.23
C ALA A 111 2.32 -17.22 17.27
N ASN A 112 1.72 -17.47 18.43
CA ASN A 112 1.73 -16.45 19.48
C ASN A 112 3.15 -16.24 19.97
N GLY A 113 3.66 -15.02 19.82
CA GLY A 113 5.02 -14.71 20.23
C GLY A 113 5.49 -13.34 19.75
N PRO A 114 6.76 -13.02 20.04
CA PRO A 114 7.39 -11.81 19.55
C PRO A 114 7.63 -11.90 18.04
N HIS A 115 7.30 -10.83 17.33
CA HIS A 115 7.47 -10.67 15.89
C HIS A 115 8.01 -9.28 15.58
N THR A 116 8.68 -9.17 14.43
CA THR A 116 9.13 -7.88 13.88
C THR A 116 8.56 -7.68 12.49
N LEU A 117 7.79 -6.60 12.32
CA LEU A 117 7.31 -6.13 11.03
C LEU A 117 8.20 -4.96 10.56
N VAL A 118 8.69 -5.05 9.33
CA VAL A 118 9.32 -3.93 8.61
C VAL A 118 8.43 -3.57 7.43
N ILE A 119 7.97 -2.33 7.41
CA ILE A 119 7.22 -1.72 6.31
C ILE A 119 8.19 -0.86 5.52
N GLU A 120 8.27 -1.05 4.21
CA GLU A 120 9.17 -0.29 3.34
C GLU A 120 8.35 0.42 2.26
N ASN A 121 8.57 1.73 2.11
CA ASN A 121 8.01 2.50 1.00
C ASN A 121 8.80 2.19 -0.27
N MET A 122 8.13 1.68 -1.31
CA MET A 122 8.74 1.41 -2.62
C MET A 122 8.30 2.41 -3.70
N GLY A 123 7.48 3.40 -3.33
CA GLY A 123 6.96 4.42 -4.22
C GLY A 123 7.45 5.83 -3.91
N GLU A 124 6.81 6.79 -4.59
CA GLU A 124 6.94 8.22 -4.36
C GLU A 124 6.10 8.70 -3.17
N GLN A 125 5.16 7.88 -2.69
CA GLN A 125 4.31 8.19 -1.54
C GLN A 125 3.92 6.94 -0.76
N PHE A 126 3.99 7.05 0.56
CA PHE A 126 3.42 6.13 1.51
C PHE A 126 2.77 6.90 2.67
N TRP A 127 1.54 6.54 3.00
CA TRP A 127 0.77 7.14 4.09
C TRP A 127 0.37 6.04 5.08
N LEU A 128 1.10 5.93 6.19
CA LEU A 128 0.77 5.03 7.29
C LEU A 128 -0.28 5.67 8.19
N ASP A 129 -1.35 4.95 8.49
CA ASP A 129 -2.43 5.39 9.38
C ASP A 129 -2.34 4.66 10.72
N TYR A 130 -2.45 3.34 10.71
CA TYR A 130 -2.32 2.53 11.92
C TYR A 130 -1.96 1.08 11.61
N ILE A 131 -1.53 0.37 12.65
CA ILE A 131 -1.24 -1.07 12.63
C ILE A 131 -2.25 -1.75 13.57
N VAL A 132 -2.75 -2.91 13.18
CA VAL A 132 -3.60 -3.75 14.04
C VAL A 132 -2.85 -5.02 14.39
N VAL A 133 -2.76 -5.33 15.68
CA VAL A 133 -2.19 -6.58 16.19
C VAL A 133 -3.29 -7.44 16.77
N GLY A 134 -3.38 -8.70 16.31
CA GLY A 134 -4.26 -9.69 16.93
C GLY A 134 -3.56 -10.41 18.08
N GLY A 135 -4.25 -10.54 19.21
CA GLY A 135 -3.85 -11.34 20.35
C GLY A 135 -4.52 -12.72 20.38
N GLN A 136 -4.43 -13.39 21.54
CA GLN A 136 -5.20 -14.61 21.81
C GLN A 136 -6.46 -14.28 22.60
N GLY A 137 -7.59 -14.89 22.19
CA GLY A 137 -8.73 -15.10 23.08
C GLY A 137 -8.99 -16.60 23.22
N ASP A 138 -9.16 -17.07 24.45
CA ASP A 138 -9.37 -18.47 24.81
C ASP A 138 -8.43 -19.49 24.11
N GLY A 139 -7.15 -19.14 23.96
CA GLY A 139 -6.12 -20.00 23.36
C GLY A 139 -6.19 -20.13 21.83
N LEU A 140 -7.12 -19.41 21.19
CA LEU A 140 -7.23 -19.32 19.73
C LEU A 140 -6.60 -18.03 19.24
N ALA A 141 -5.83 -18.14 18.15
CA ALA A 141 -5.19 -16.99 17.52
C ALA A 141 -6.21 -16.20 16.69
N VAL A 142 -6.22 -14.87 16.86
CA VAL A 142 -7.16 -13.97 16.20
C VAL A 142 -6.47 -13.30 15.01
N SER A 143 -7.16 -13.29 13.87
CA SER A 143 -6.80 -12.44 12.73
C SER A 143 -7.73 -11.22 12.75
N CYS A 144 -7.16 -10.05 13.00
CA CYS A 144 -7.91 -8.79 13.10
C CYS A 144 -7.98 -8.04 11.76
N SER A 145 -7.56 -8.67 10.67
CA SER A 145 -7.70 -8.10 9.33
C SER A 145 -9.19 -8.11 8.98
N ALA A 146 -9.77 -6.93 8.77
CA ALA A 146 -11.16 -6.82 8.32
C ALA A 146 -11.30 -7.47 6.92
N THR A 147 -11.59 -8.77 6.86
CA THR A 147 -12.13 -9.38 5.66
C THR A 147 -13.55 -8.85 5.54
N ALA A 148 -13.78 -7.91 4.62
CA ALA A 148 -15.12 -7.63 4.16
C ALA A 148 -15.72 -8.96 3.67
N SER A 149 -16.62 -9.54 4.46
CA SER A 149 -17.39 -10.70 4.06
C SER A 149 -18.33 -10.26 2.93
N LEU A 150 -17.89 -10.41 1.68
CA LEU A 150 -18.76 -10.40 0.52
C LEU A 150 -19.68 -11.63 0.63
N SER A 151 -20.80 -11.46 1.31
CA SER A 151 -21.91 -12.39 1.28
C SER A 151 -22.57 -12.27 -0.10
N SER A 152 -21.95 -12.85 -1.14
CA SER A 152 -22.63 -13.06 -2.42
C SER A 152 -23.53 -14.28 -2.29
N SER A 153 -24.79 -14.06 -1.91
CA SER A 153 -25.85 -15.04 -2.11
C SER A 153 -26.06 -15.20 -3.62
N GLN A 154 -25.35 -16.14 -4.21
CA GLN A 154 -25.51 -16.55 -5.59
C GLN A 154 -26.91 -17.20 -5.73
N PRO A 155 -27.83 -16.68 -6.56
CA PRO A 155 -29.04 -17.42 -6.88
C PRO A 155 -28.63 -18.59 -7.78
N ALA A 156 -29.00 -19.80 -7.35
CA ALA A 156 -28.88 -21.01 -8.16
C ALA A 156 -29.72 -20.85 -9.43
N VAL A 157 -29.05 -20.67 -10.57
CA VAL A 157 -29.70 -20.74 -11.89
C VAL A 157 -29.89 -22.22 -12.22
N SER A 158 -31.13 -22.67 -12.16
CA SER A 158 -31.53 -24.03 -12.54
C SER A 158 -31.21 -24.30 -14.01
N ALA A 159 -30.40 -25.32 -14.25
CA ALA A 159 -30.15 -25.87 -15.58
C ALA A 159 -31.41 -26.56 -16.14
N PRO A 160 -31.76 -26.40 -17.45
CA PRO A 160 -32.68 -27.30 -18.11
C PRO A 160 -31.94 -28.50 -18.75
N SER A 161 -32.44 -29.71 -18.47
CA SER A 161 -32.02 -30.98 -19.07
C SER A 161 -32.38 -31.10 -20.57
N PRO A 162 -31.66 -31.94 -21.34
CA PRO A 162 -31.89 -32.09 -22.77
C PRO A 162 -33.05 -33.07 -23.05
N SER A 163 -33.86 -32.78 -24.08
CA SER A 163 -34.78 -33.75 -24.67
C SER A 163 -34.53 -33.86 -26.17
N ARG A 164 -34.39 -35.10 -26.63
CA ARG A 164 -33.97 -35.49 -27.97
C ARG A 164 -35.16 -35.64 -28.94
N SER A 165 -34.90 -35.21 -30.19
CA SER A 165 -35.11 -35.87 -31.49
C SER A 165 -36.50 -36.04 -32.15
N VAL A 166 -36.40 -35.99 -33.51
CA VAL A 166 -37.18 -36.59 -34.62
C VAL A 166 -37.98 -35.54 -35.44
N ASP A 167 -38.02 -35.45 -36.78
CA ASP A 167 -37.26 -35.90 -37.98
C ASP A 167 -38.02 -35.29 -39.22
N ARG A 168 -37.34 -35.20 -40.37
CA ARG A 168 -37.80 -35.16 -41.79
C ARG A 168 -38.16 -33.85 -42.53
N GLN A 169 -37.22 -33.50 -43.41
CA GLN A 169 -37.29 -33.39 -44.88
C GLN A 169 -38.38 -32.55 -45.57
N SER A 170 -37.96 -31.56 -46.37
CA SER A 170 -38.07 -31.57 -47.86
C SER A 170 -37.42 -30.34 -48.50
N VAL A 171 -37.00 -30.49 -49.76
CA VAL A 171 -36.07 -29.68 -50.57
C VAL A 171 -36.87 -28.73 -51.53
N PRO A 172 -36.27 -28.12 -52.58
CA PRO A 172 -35.80 -26.72 -52.73
C PRO A 172 -36.71 -25.82 -53.62
N SER A 173 -36.36 -24.54 -53.80
CA SER A 173 -36.17 -23.85 -55.11
C SER A 173 -36.14 -22.32 -55.01
N GLY A 174 -35.22 -21.67 -55.75
CA GLY A 174 -35.58 -20.49 -56.54
C GLY A 174 -34.93 -19.12 -56.25
N ARG A 175 -33.80 -18.87 -56.94
CA ARG A 175 -33.50 -17.70 -57.82
C ARG A 175 -33.42 -16.25 -57.31
N ASN A 176 -32.28 -15.65 -57.70
CA ASN A 176 -32.02 -14.26 -58.17
C ASN A 176 -32.27 -13.11 -57.18
N SER A 177 -31.45 -12.06 -57.06
CA SER A 177 -30.70 -11.38 -58.12
C SER A 177 -29.73 -10.30 -57.55
N SER A 178 -28.56 -10.20 -58.18
CA SER A 178 -27.88 -8.93 -58.59
C SER A 178 -27.10 -8.05 -57.59
N SER A 179 -25.75 -8.09 -57.74
CA SER A 179 -24.80 -6.96 -57.94
C SER A 179 -24.91 -5.68 -57.08
N SER A 180 -23.85 -5.11 -56.49
CA SER A 180 -22.64 -4.61 -57.19
C SER A 180 -21.55 -4.19 -56.18
N VAL A 181 -20.29 -4.45 -56.56
CA VAL A 181 -19.04 -3.69 -56.33
C VAL A 181 -19.21 -2.26 -55.77
N MET A 182 -18.38 -1.78 -54.82
CA MET A 182 -17.08 -1.15 -55.13
C MET A 182 -16.05 -1.24 -53.99
N GLN A 183 -14.82 -1.45 -54.45
CA GLN A 183 -13.51 -1.41 -53.81
C GLN A 183 -13.06 0.04 -53.53
N ALA A 184 -12.30 0.26 -52.45
CA ALA A 184 -11.27 1.30 -52.39
C ALA A 184 -10.21 0.97 -51.32
N SER A 185 -8.96 0.90 -51.77
CA SER A 185 -7.75 0.82 -50.96
C SER A 185 -7.03 2.16 -50.96
N SER A 186 -6.11 2.33 -49.99
CA SER A 186 -4.97 3.29 -49.95
C SER A 186 -5.36 4.75 -49.64
N VAL A 187 -4.60 5.58 -48.91
CA VAL A 187 -3.22 5.63 -48.39
C VAL A 187 -3.20 6.75 -47.34
N SER A 188 -2.29 6.73 -46.35
CA SER A 188 -1.64 7.95 -45.83
C SER A 188 -0.38 7.63 -45.01
N LEU A 189 0.76 8.17 -45.48
CA LEU A 189 2.07 8.26 -44.83
C LEU A 189 2.14 9.53 -43.96
N ALA A 190 2.87 9.47 -42.83
CA ALA A 190 3.79 10.50 -42.31
C ALA A 190 4.39 9.97 -40.98
N SER A 191 5.61 9.43 -40.97
CA SER A 191 6.92 10.10 -40.75
C SER A 191 7.16 10.55 -39.29
N VAL A 192 7.95 9.77 -38.54
CA VAL A 192 8.67 10.22 -37.34
C VAL A 192 10.16 10.07 -37.60
N THR A 193 10.84 11.19 -37.82
CA THR A 193 12.29 11.33 -37.80
C THR A 193 12.77 11.69 -36.40
N ALA A 194 13.87 11.07 -36.00
CA ALA A 194 14.49 11.20 -34.69
C ALA A 194 15.53 12.35 -34.63
N SER A 195 15.71 12.88 -33.42
CA SER A 195 16.95 13.40 -32.78
C SER A 195 17.72 14.58 -33.42
N SER A 196 17.92 15.66 -32.63
CA SER A 196 19.25 16.02 -32.08
C SER A 196 19.23 17.27 -31.19
N MET A 197 19.93 17.14 -30.06
CA MET A 197 20.75 18.09 -29.28
C MET A 197 20.58 19.61 -29.47
N ASN A 198 20.43 20.34 -28.35
CA ASN A 198 21.41 21.38 -28.00
C ASN A 198 21.46 21.64 -26.49
N ALA A 199 22.68 21.66 -25.95
CA ALA A 199 23.02 22.10 -24.60
C ALA A 199 23.35 23.61 -24.62
N SER A 200 23.10 24.33 -23.52
CA SER A 200 23.82 25.56 -23.19
C SER A 200 23.70 25.87 -21.70
N SER A 201 24.88 25.96 -21.09
CA SER A 201 25.24 26.27 -19.71
C SER A 201 25.37 27.77 -19.43
N ALA A 202 25.06 28.20 -18.19
CA ALA A 202 25.72 29.26 -17.41
C ALA A 202 25.07 29.27 -16.01
N ALA A 203 25.67 28.85 -14.89
CA ALA A 203 26.88 29.27 -14.17
C ALA A 203 26.75 30.57 -13.36
N SER A 204 27.13 30.45 -12.08
CA SER A 204 27.45 31.48 -11.06
C SER A 204 26.27 31.95 -10.18
N GLY A 205 26.36 32.02 -8.84
CA GLY A 205 27.54 32.19 -8.00
C GLY A 205 27.36 31.73 -6.55
N THR A 206 28.50 31.31 -6.01
CA THR A 206 28.91 31.06 -4.63
C THR A 206 28.60 32.18 -3.63
N THR A 207 28.29 31.81 -2.37
CA THR A 207 29.03 32.26 -1.17
C THR A 207 28.68 31.41 0.06
N SER A 208 29.69 30.76 0.64
CA SER A 208 29.67 30.15 1.96
C SER A 208 30.82 30.72 2.81
N LYS A 209 30.55 30.88 4.12
CA LYS A 209 31.44 31.16 5.27
C LYS A 209 31.86 32.63 5.44
N SER A 210 31.75 33.24 6.62
CA SER A 210 32.24 32.75 7.93
C SER A 210 31.57 33.49 9.09
N ASN A 211 31.09 32.74 10.10
CA ASN A 211 30.75 33.29 11.41
C ASN A 211 31.99 33.19 12.31
N ASP A 212 32.41 34.36 12.78
CA ASP A 212 33.50 34.60 13.72
C ASP A 212 33.06 34.15 15.12
N ALA A 213 33.69 33.12 15.66
CA ALA A 213 33.45 32.62 17.01
C ALA A 213 34.79 32.42 17.74
N ARG A 214 35.14 33.46 18.49
CA ARG A 214 36.21 33.54 19.49
C ARG A 214 36.12 32.40 20.54
N PRO A 215 37.18 31.63 20.80
CA PRO A 215 37.22 30.68 21.92
C PRO A 215 37.65 31.36 23.25
N PRO A 216 37.22 30.87 24.42
CA PRO A 216 37.62 31.39 25.72
C PRO A 216 39.01 30.87 26.15
N ALA A 217 39.70 31.69 26.94
CA ALA A 217 41.03 31.47 27.47
C ALA A 217 41.10 30.28 28.45
N ILE A 218 42.07 29.39 28.25
CA ILE A 218 42.48 28.36 29.20
C ILE A 218 43.42 29.01 30.22
N VAL A 219 43.02 29.00 31.50
CA VAL A 219 43.89 29.35 32.64
C VAL A 219 44.47 28.07 33.22
N THR A 220 45.71 27.75 32.88
CA THR A 220 46.47 26.68 33.51
C THR A 220 47.21 27.25 34.72
N ARG A 221 46.78 26.91 35.95
CA ARG A 221 47.59 27.12 37.16
C ARG A 221 48.43 25.87 37.42
N LEU A 222 49.75 26.00 37.29
CA LEU A 222 50.73 25.07 37.85
C LEU A 222 50.73 25.13 39.40
N PRO A 223 51.00 24.01 40.10
CA PRO A 223 51.48 24.07 41.47
C PRO A 223 53.03 24.21 41.50
N ARG A 224 53.53 24.99 42.46
CA ARG A 224 54.95 25.09 42.84
C ARG A 224 55.12 24.54 44.27
N PRO A 225 56.35 24.18 44.66
CA PRO A 225 56.70 22.96 45.41
C PRO A 225 56.22 22.91 46.86
#